data_AF-A0A3A8KA70-F1
#
_entry.id   AF-A0A3A8KA70-F1
#
_cell.length_a   1.000
_cell.length_b   1.000
_cell.length_c   1.000
_cell.angle_alpha   90.00
_cell.angle_beta   90.00
_cell.angle_gamma   90.00
#
_symmetry.space_group_name_H-M   'P 1'
#
loop_
_entity.id
_entity.type
_entity.pdbx_description
1 polymer ?
#
loop_
_entity_poly.entity_id
_entity_poly.type
_entity_poly.pdbx_seq_one_letter_code
_entity_poly.pdbx_strand_id
1 'polypeptide(L)'
;MREIIAKTCHISTNAFEVLFTRMNKKKWINQPRPSGICNVVTAVILERQDDTGVMWTYTQTRVAVDDDAAVCKGFELNKPLTFTSGGSSAVVLDCSGIDTSVF
;
A
#
# COMPACT_ATOMS: atom_id res chain seq x y z
N MET A 1 29.55 29.72 -4.80
CA MET A 1 28.10 29.51 -4.66
C MET A 1 27.90 28.19 -3.94
N ARG A 2 27.24 28.17 -2.78
CA ARG A 2 26.88 26.92 -2.08
C ARG A 2 25.57 26.44 -2.67
N GLU A 3 25.57 25.26 -3.29
CA GLU A 3 24.34 24.55 -3.63
C GLU A 3 23.61 24.21 -2.33
N ILE A 4 22.45 24.81 -2.13
CA ILE A 4 21.51 24.36 -1.10
C ILE A 4 20.82 23.15 -1.70
N ILE A 5 21.31 21.95 -1.39
CA ILE A 5 20.61 20.71 -1.72
C ILE A 5 19.36 20.68 -0.82
N ALA A 6 18.25 21.22 -1.33
CA ALA A 6 16.97 21.19 -0.63
C ALA A 6 16.56 19.72 -0.46
N LYS A 7 16.33 19.29 0.79
CA LYS A 7 15.74 17.97 1.06
C LYS A 7 14.37 17.95 0.41
N THR A 8 14.15 17.04 -0.53
CA THR A 8 12.91 16.95 -1.30
C THR A 8 12.25 15.61 -1.04
N CYS A 9 10.98 15.61 -0.65
CA CYS A 9 10.20 14.39 -0.57
C CYS A 9 9.58 14.12 -1.92
N HIS A 10 9.79 12.91 -2.44
CA HIS A 10 9.07 12.44 -3.60
C HIS A 10 7.76 11.79 -3.16
N ILE A 11 6.64 12.33 -3.63
CA ILE A 11 5.30 11.79 -3.34
C ILE A 11 4.78 11.15 -4.62
N SER A 12 4.53 9.84 -4.57
CA SER A 12 3.83 9.12 -5.63
C SER A 12 2.40 8.83 -5.20
N THR A 13 1.45 9.09 -6.09
CA THR A 13 0.04 8.75 -5.91
C THR A 13 -0.32 7.63 -6.86
N ASN A 14 -0.90 6.56 -6.33
CA ASN A 14 -1.38 5.45 -7.14
C ASN A 14 -2.90 5.37 -7.00
N ALA A 15 -3.62 5.47 -8.12
CA ALA A 15 -5.05 5.22 -8.16
C ALA A 15 -5.28 3.77 -8.62
N PHE A 16 -6.19 3.07 -7.94
CA PHE A 16 -6.53 1.70 -8.28
C PHE A 16 -7.98 1.40 -7.89
N GLU A 17 -8.54 0.36 -8.48
CA GLU A 17 -9.88 -0.14 -8.14
C GLU A 17 -9.78 -1.58 -7.63
N VAL A 18 -10.50 -1.87 -6.53
CA VAL A 18 -10.63 -3.23 -5.99
C VAL A 18 -12.07 -3.50 -5.62
N LEU A 19 -12.58 -4.64 -6.05
CA LEU A 19 -13.88 -5.16 -5.63
C LEU A 19 -13.75 -5.89 -4.29
N PHE A 20 -14.60 -5.51 -3.34
CA PHE A 20 -14.62 -6.05 -1.99
C PHE A 20 -15.89 -6.84 -1.69
N THR A 21 -15.72 -7.92 -0.96
CA THR A 21 -16.80 -8.66 -0.30
C THR A 21 -16.82 -8.30 1.18
N ARG A 22 -17.98 -7.85 1.67
CA ARG A 22 -18.17 -7.55 3.08
C ARG A 22 -18.16 -8.84 3.89
N MET A 23 -17.23 -8.97 4.83
CA MET A 23 -17.21 -10.11 5.76
C MET A 23 -18.08 -9.86 6.99
N ASN A 24 -18.04 -8.64 7.52
CA ASN A 24 -18.83 -8.27 8.69
C ASN A 24 -19.12 -6.76 8.70
N LYS A 25 -19.67 -6.24 9.80
CA LYS A 25 -20.06 -4.83 9.91
C LYS A 25 -18.91 -3.84 9.65
N LYS A 26 -17.68 -4.22 10.01
CA LYS A 26 -16.49 -3.35 9.99
C LYS A 26 -15.36 -3.87 9.09
N LYS A 27 -15.50 -5.00 8.41
CA LYS A 27 -14.43 -5.66 7.66
C LYS A 27 -14.87 -6.10 6.27
N TRP A 28 -14.05 -5.77 5.29
CA TRP A 28 -14.18 -6.14 3.89
C TRP A 28 -12.87 -6.78 3.42
N ILE A 29 -12.99 -7.79 2.56
CA ILE A 29 -11.84 -8.47 1.96
C ILE A 29 -12.04 -8.56 0.46
N ASN A 30 -10.97 -8.63 -0.31
CA ASN A 30 -11.08 -9.04 -1.71
C ASN A 30 -11.06 -10.57 -1.84
N GLN A 31 -11.36 -11.04 -3.04
CA GLN A 31 -11.18 -12.44 -3.43
C GLN A 31 -10.13 -12.51 -4.53
N PRO A 32 -8.85 -12.40 -4.17
CA PRO A 32 -7.80 -12.28 -5.16
C PRO A 32 -7.62 -13.59 -5.92
N ARG A 33 -7.34 -13.48 -7.21
CA ARG A 33 -6.90 -14.61 -8.03
C ARG A 33 -5.40 -14.47 -8.29
N PRO A 34 -4.67 -15.59 -8.41
CA PRO A 34 -3.28 -15.55 -8.86
C PRO A 34 -3.18 -14.81 -10.18
N SER A 35 -2.16 -13.97 -10.31
CA SER A 35 -1.91 -13.18 -11.52
C SER A 35 -0.42 -13.13 -11.86
N GLY A 36 -0.14 -12.97 -13.15
CA GLY A 36 1.21 -12.84 -13.68
C GLY A 36 2.05 -14.13 -13.61
N ILE A 37 3.32 -14.00 -14.01
CA ILE A 37 4.26 -15.11 -14.15
C ILE A 37 4.63 -15.75 -12.80
N CYS A 38 4.56 -14.96 -11.73
CA CYS A 38 4.92 -15.38 -10.37
C CYS A 38 3.71 -15.88 -9.55
N ASN A 39 2.53 -16.06 -10.17
CA ASN A 39 1.29 -16.48 -9.51
C ASN A 39 0.99 -15.70 -8.22
N VAL A 40 1.29 -14.39 -8.22
CA VAL A 40 1.16 -13.55 -7.02
C VAL A 40 -0.32 -13.25 -6.79
N VAL A 41 -0.71 -13.40 -5.54
CA VAL A 41 -2.05 -13.12 -5.02
C VAL A 41 -1.96 -11.86 -4.16
N THR A 42 -2.68 -10.81 -4.52
CA THR A 42 -2.72 -9.59 -3.70
C THR A 42 -3.94 -9.62 -2.80
N ALA A 43 -3.78 -10.10 -1.57
CA ALA A 43 -4.83 -10.09 -0.56
C ALA A 43 -4.95 -8.69 0.06
N VAL A 44 -6.17 -8.16 0.12
CA VAL A 44 -6.43 -6.87 0.76
C VAL A 44 -7.55 -6.97 1.77
N ILE A 45 -7.40 -6.24 2.86
CA ILE A 45 -8.35 -6.12 3.94
C ILE A 45 -8.61 -4.64 4.17
N LEU A 46 -9.88 -4.25 4.17
CA LEU A 46 -10.31 -2.91 4.56
C LEU A 46 -11.12 -3.03 5.86
N GLU A 47 -10.68 -2.32 6.89
CA GLU A 47 -11.29 -2.32 8.22
C GLU A 47 -11.69 -0.91 8.62
N ARG A 48 -12.95 -0.74 9.02
CA ARG A 48 -13.46 0.53 9.55
C ARG A 48 -13.16 0.62 11.05
N GLN A 49 -12.52 1.71 11.47
CA GLN A 49 -12.17 1.92 12.88
C GLN A 49 -13.31 2.54 13.69
N ASP A 50 -14.12 3.39 13.06
CA ASP A 50 -15.26 4.05 13.71
C ASP A 50 -16.60 3.66 13.08
N ASP A 51 -17.68 4.35 13.42
CA ASP A 51 -18.98 4.14 12.78
C ASP A 51 -19.31 5.19 11.71
N THR A 52 -18.49 6.23 11.60
CA THR A 52 -18.65 7.32 10.61
C THR A 52 -18.17 6.91 9.22
N GLY A 53 -17.23 5.95 9.12
CA GLY A 53 -16.64 5.53 7.85
C GLY A 53 -15.44 6.37 7.42
N VAL A 54 -15.10 7.41 8.17
CA VAL A 54 -13.96 8.30 7.86
C VAL A 54 -12.64 7.64 8.27
N MET A 55 -12.64 6.91 9.39
CA MET A 55 -11.44 6.24 9.92
C MET A 55 -11.36 4.79 9.47
N TRP A 56 -10.31 4.45 8.73
CA TRP A 56 -10.11 3.13 8.15
C TRP A 56 -8.65 2.68 8.20
N THR A 57 -8.48 1.36 8.15
CA THR A 57 -7.21 0.67 7.94
C THR A 57 -7.32 -0.15 6.67
N TYR A 58 -6.41 0.05 5.73
CA TYR A 58 -6.26 -0.74 4.52
C TYR A 58 -4.95 -1.51 4.62
N THR A 59 -5.05 -2.84 4.61
CA THR A 59 -3.90 -3.72 4.67
C THR A 59 -3.80 -4.49 3.36
N GLN A 60 -2.64 -4.44 2.72
CA GLN A 60 -2.33 -5.15 1.50
C GLN A 60 -1.18 -6.14 1.74
N THR A 61 -1.38 -7.40 1.39
CA THR A 61 -0.33 -8.42 1.42
C THR A 61 -0.20 -9.05 0.04
N ARG A 62 0.99 -8.95 -0.56
CA ARG A 62 1.33 -9.68 -1.78
C ARG A 62 1.84 -11.05 -1.38
N VAL A 63 1.06 -12.08 -1.66
CA VAL A 63 1.36 -13.47 -1.32
C VAL A 63 1.84 -14.19 -2.56
N ALA A 64 2.98 -14.88 -2.45
CA ALA A 64 3.46 -15.79 -3.47
C ALA A 64 3.87 -17.10 -2.78
N VAL A 65 3.60 -18.22 -3.45
CA VAL A 65 3.96 -19.57 -2.95
C VAL A 65 5.26 -20.06 -3.59
N ASP A 66 5.62 -19.54 -4.77
CA ASP A 66 6.84 -19.89 -5.52
C ASP A 66 7.64 -18.60 -5.76
N ASP A 67 8.50 -18.26 -4.81
CA ASP A 67 9.43 -17.12 -4.86
C ASP A 67 10.86 -17.54 -5.25
N ASP A 68 11.06 -18.82 -5.58
CA ASP A 68 12.36 -19.40 -5.88
C ASP A 68 12.87 -19.03 -7.28
N ALA A 69 11.94 -18.79 -8.22
CA ALA A 69 12.27 -18.33 -9.57
C ALA A 69 12.97 -16.96 -9.52
N ALA A 70 14.12 -16.84 -10.20
CA ALA A 70 14.92 -15.62 -10.20
C ALA A 70 14.14 -14.36 -10.65
N VAL A 71 13.13 -14.53 -11.50
CA VAL A 71 12.25 -13.46 -12.01
C VAL A 71 11.28 -12.94 -10.93
N CYS A 72 11.03 -13.72 -9.88
CA CYS A 72 10.10 -13.40 -8.79
C CYS A 72 10.81 -12.87 -7.54
N LYS A 73 12.15 -12.78 -7.57
CA LYS A 73 12.98 -12.26 -6.48
C LYS A 73 13.05 -10.73 -6.52
N GLY A 74 13.14 -10.11 -5.35
CA GLY A 74 13.27 -8.64 -5.19
C GLY A 74 11.98 -7.91 -4.79
N PHE A 75 10.85 -8.61 -4.70
CA PHE A 75 9.64 -8.08 -4.09
C PHE A 75 9.60 -8.43 -2.59
N GLU A 76 9.20 -7.50 -1.74
CA GLU A 76 8.84 -7.82 -0.35
C GLU A 76 7.50 -8.55 -0.34
N LEU A 77 7.56 -9.87 -0.54
CA LEU A 77 6.40 -10.76 -0.54
C LEU A 77 6.10 -11.21 0.88
N ASN A 78 4.85 -11.62 1.11
CA ASN A 78 4.34 -12.17 2.36
C ASN A 78 4.42 -11.22 3.56
N LYS A 79 4.65 -9.92 3.33
CA LYS A 79 4.61 -8.86 4.36
C LYS A 79 3.40 -7.96 4.15
N PRO A 80 2.65 -7.63 5.22
CA PRO A 80 1.54 -6.69 5.12
C PRO A 80 2.05 -5.25 5.03
N LEU A 81 1.52 -4.49 4.07
CA LEU A 81 1.61 -3.05 3.97
C LEU A 81 0.31 -2.45 4.50
N THR A 82 0.40 -1.59 5.50
CA THR A 82 -0.78 -1.03 6.19
C THR A 82 -0.85 0.48 5.99
N PHE A 83 -2.02 0.95 5.61
CA PHE A 83 -2.36 2.36 5.40
C PHE A 83 -3.53 2.70 6.30
N THR A 84 -3.52 3.87 6.94
CA THR A 84 -4.59 4.31 7.84
C THR A 84 -5.02 5.73 7.52
N SER A 85 -6.30 6.03 7.71
CA SER A 85 -6.78 7.41 7.65
C SER A 85 -6.80 8.06 9.04
N GLY A 86 -6.60 9.38 9.08
CA GLY A 86 -6.70 10.19 10.30
C GLY A 86 -5.59 10.00 11.34
N GLY A 87 -4.55 9.22 11.03
CA GLY A 87 -3.31 9.16 11.80
C GLY A 87 -2.30 10.22 11.35
N SER A 88 -1.50 10.72 12.28
CA SER A 88 -0.23 11.36 11.92
C SER A 88 0.65 10.33 11.22
N SER A 89 1.24 10.71 10.07
CA SER A 89 2.23 9.87 9.41
C SER A 89 3.34 9.53 10.42
N ALA A 90 3.63 8.25 10.60
CA ALA A 90 4.80 7.81 11.39
C ALA A 90 6.11 8.27 10.73
N VAL A 91 6.06 8.60 9.44
CA VAL A 91 7.16 9.18 8.69
C VAL A 91 7.09 10.69 8.83
N VAL A 92 8.00 11.25 9.63
CA VAL A 92 8.27 12.69 9.65
C VAL A 92 8.98 13.03 8.34
N LEU A 93 8.27 13.75 7.46
CA LEU A 93 8.82 14.24 6.20
C LEU A 93 9.75 15.44 6.51
N ASP A 94 11.05 15.18 6.64
CA ASP A 94 12.09 16.19 6.86
C ASP A 94 12.54 16.85 5.55
N CYS A 95 11.59 17.26 4.72
CA CYS A 95 11.86 17.88 3.43
C CYS A 95 11.43 19.35 3.39
N SER A 96 12.30 20.18 2.81
CA SER A 96 12.06 21.59 2.51
C SER A 96 11.18 21.81 1.27
N GLY A 97 10.97 20.76 0.46
CA GLY A 97 10.13 20.79 -0.75
C GLY A 97 9.48 19.44 -1.04
N ILE A 98 8.39 19.47 -1.80
CA ILE A 98 7.64 18.29 -2.25
C ILE A 98 7.72 18.23 -3.77
N ASP A 99 8.14 17.08 -4.30
CA ASP A 99 8.08 16.77 -5.72
C ASP A 99 6.97 15.74 -5.97
N THR A 100 6.02 16.10 -6.82
CA THR A 100 4.85 15.27 -7.20
C THR A 100 4.93 14.80 -8.66
N SER A 101 6.11 14.70 -9.26
CA SER A 101 6.23 14.19 -10.63
C SER A 101 5.60 12.79 -10.75
N VAL A 102 4.65 12.65 -11.68
CA VAL A 102 3.94 11.39 -11.98
C VAL A 102 4.73 10.62 -13.03
N PHE A 103 4.99 9.32 -12.80
CA PHE A 103 5.52 8.40 -13.80
C PHE A 103 4.41 7.86 -14.71
#